data_AF-A0A428I001-F1
#
_entry.id   AF-A0A428I001-F1
#
_cell.length_a   1.000
_cell.length_b   1.000
_cell.length_c   1.000
_cell.angle_alpha   90.00
_cell.angle_beta   90.00
_cell.angle_gamma   90.00
#
_symmetry.space_group_name_H-M   'P 1'
#
loop_
_entity.id
_entity.type
_entity.pdbx_description
1 polymer ?
#
loop_
_entity_poly.entity_id
_entity_poly.type
_entity_poly.pdbx_seq_one_letter_code
_entity_poly.pdbx_strand_id
1 'polypeptide(L)'
;MKKYTEVFRSHFSNLKTDYLLLDTEQINFDSYLDADLVIIGGGNTEKYLATYVNQQFKNYIDRMLNKGAKVMGFSAGALLLGEKVYVSPNDNSDYQIKIKNGLGVFSQFLISVHYDSWNDKANKDRAEELVNVPIIPLNDHSCLVLDKLGNITEKID
;
A
#
# COMPACT_ATOMS: atom_id res chain seq x y z
N MET A 1 -3.26 -12.14 12.66
CA MET A 1 -2.46 -11.53 11.56
C MET A 1 -1.17 -12.32 11.24
N LYS A 2 -1.09 -13.64 11.44
CA LYS A 2 0.15 -14.40 11.13
C LYS A 2 0.47 -14.49 9.63
N LYS A 3 -0.55 -14.34 8.77
CA LYS A 3 -0.47 -14.48 7.30
C LYS A 3 0.74 -13.77 6.67
N TYR A 4 1.02 -12.53 7.06
CA TYR A 4 2.06 -11.72 6.41
C TYR A 4 3.48 -11.99 6.93
N THR A 5 3.63 -12.63 8.08
CA THR A 5 4.93 -12.86 8.71
C THR A 5 5.34 -14.33 8.70
N GLU A 6 4.40 -15.25 8.46
CA GLU A 6 4.63 -16.69 8.51
C GLU A 6 5.69 -17.16 7.51
N VAL A 7 5.65 -16.63 6.28
CA VAL A 7 6.66 -16.94 5.26
C VAL A 7 8.07 -16.55 5.70
N PHE A 8 8.22 -15.46 6.47
CA PHE A 8 9.54 -15.02 6.93
C PHE A 8 10.08 -15.91 8.06
N ARG A 9 9.21 -16.54 8.86
CA ARG A 9 9.64 -17.36 10.00
C ARG A 9 10.45 -18.58 9.57
N SER A 10 10.17 -19.16 8.40
CA SER A 10 10.96 -20.27 7.86
C SER A 10 12.34 -19.85 7.35
N HIS A 11 12.53 -18.58 7.01
CA HIS A 11 13.78 -18.06 6.46
C HIS A 11 14.66 -17.34 7.50
N PHE A 12 14.05 -16.83 8.58
CA PHE A 12 14.74 -16.01 9.58
C PHE A 12 14.51 -16.55 10.99
N SER A 13 15.49 -17.28 11.52
CA SER A 13 15.42 -17.92 12.85
C SER A 13 15.30 -16.93 14.02
N ASN A 14 15.72 -15.67 13.83
CA ASN A 14 15.69 -14.60 14.83
C ASN A 14 14.69 -13.49 14.49
N LEU A 15 13.65 -13.80 13.70
CA LEU A 15 12.65 -12.81 13.30
C LEU A 15 11.89 -12.27 14.51
N LYS A 16 11.98 -10.95 14.73
CA LYS A 16 11.11 -10.21 15.64
C LYS A 16 9.97 -9.60 14.84
N THR A 17 8.75 -9.72 15.33
CA THR A 17 7.55 -9.20 14.66
C THR A 17 6.67 -8.48 15.66
N ASP A 18 6.43 -7.20 15.41
CA ASP A 18 5.43 -6.41 16.14
C ASP A 18 4.23 -6.13 15.23
N TYR A 19 3.03 -6.17 15.80
CA TYR A 19 1.79 -5.89 15.10
C TYR A 19 1.19 -4.61 15.65
N LEU A 20 1.06 -3.60 14.79
CA LEU A 20 0.56 -2.29 15.18
C LEU A 20 -0.90 -2.14 14.75
N LEU A 21 -1.81 -1.92 15.70
CA LEU A 21 -3.24 -1.71 15.44
C LEU A 21 -3.57 -0.22 15.50
N LEU A 22 -3.20 0.51 14.45
CA LEU A 22 -3.30 1.98 14.39
C LEU A 22 -4.72 2.54 14.55
N ASP A 23 -5.77 1.72 14.39
CA ASP A 23 -7.16 2.12 14.59
C ASP A 23 -7.63 2.01 16.05
N THR A 24 -6.90 1.27 16.89
CA THR A 24 -7.27 1.03 18.30
C THR A 24 -6.20 1.49 19.29
N GLU A 25 -4.98 1.71 18.83
CA GLU A 25 -3.82 1.98 19.69
C GLU A 25 -3.19 3.34 19.38
N GLN A 26 -2.73 4.03 20.42
CA GLN A 26 -1.85 5.18 20.28
C GLN A 26 -0.42 4.66 20.11
N ILE A 27 0.11 4.78 18.89
CA ILE A 27 1.43 4.24 18.53
C ILE A 27 2.48 5.34 18.65
N ASN A 28 3.51 5.09 19.45
CA ASN A 28 4.76 5.84 19.36
C ASN A 28 5.65 5.22 18.28
N PHE A 29 5.62 5.80 17.07
CA PHE A 29 6.40 5.32 15.94
C PHE A 29 7.91 5.36 16.16
N ASP A 30 8.43 6.18 17.09
CA ASP A 30 9.85 6.22 17.40
C ASP A 30 10.36 4.89 17.98
N SER A 31 9.50 4.11 18.63
CA SER A 31 9.83 2.80 19.20
C SER A 31 10.09 1.72 18.15
N TYR A 32 9.79 1.98 16.87
CA TYR A 32 9.86 0.99 15.79
C TYR A 32 10.85 1.39 14.69
N LEU A 33 11.68 2.41 14.94
CA LEU A 33 12.65 2.92 13.98
C LEU A 33 13.84 1.98 13.76
N ASP A 34 13.95 0.89 14.51
CA ASP A 34 14.95 -0.17 14.31
C ASP A 34 14.47 -1.23 13.30
N ALA A 35 13.18 -1.31 12.98
CA ALA A 35 12.63 -2.33 12.08
C ALA A 35 13.21 -2.28 10.66
N ASP A 36 13.61 -3.43 10.10
CA ASP A 36 14.16 -3.51 8.74
C ASP A 36 13.09 -3.55 7.65
N LEU A 37 11.87 -3.93 8.02
CA LEU A 37 10.75 -4.16 7.13
C LEU A 37 9.45 -3.66 7.76
N VAL A 38 8.71 -2.85 7.02
CA VAL A 38 7.34 -2.44 7.34
C VAL A 38 6.38 -3.12 6.37
N ILE A 39 5.38 -3.81 6.90
CA ILE A 39 4.32 -4.43 6.10
C ILE A 39 2.99 -3.76 6.40
N ILE A 40 2.32 -3.29 5.36
CA ILE A 40 0.96 -2.76 5.40
C ILE A 40 0.06 -3.79 4.73
N GLY A 41 -0.76 -4.46 5.54
CA GLY A 41 -1.64 -5.52 5.06
C GLY A 41 -2.78 -5.02 4.18
N GLY A 42 -3.55 -5.96 3.64
CA GLY A 42 -4.85 -5.69 3.00
C GLY A 42 -6.00 -5.63 4.01
N GLY A 43 -7.09 -4.99 3.61
CA GLY A 43 -8.29 -4.82 4.42
C GLY A 43 -9.30 -3.91 3.72
N ASN A 44 -10.16 -3.25 4.49
CA ASN A 44 -11.10 -2.27 3.95
C ASN A 44 -10.37 -0.96 3.60
N THR A 45 -10.30 -0.62 2.31
CA THR A 45 -9.56 0.54 1.81
C THR A 45 -10.05 1.86 2.38
N GLU A 46 -11.36 2.05 2.58
CA GLU A 46 -11.90 3.30 3.14
C GLU A 46 -11.46 3.51 4.60
N LYS A 47 -11.49 2.45 5.41
CA LYS A 47 -10.97 2.48 6.78
C LYS A 47 -9.46 2.72 6.79
N TYR A 48 -8.71 2.07 5.91
CA TYR A 48 -7.26 2.26 5.81
C TYR A 48 -6.89 3.70 5.43
N LEU A 49 -7.60 4.29 4.46
CA LEU A 49 -7.41 5.70 4.11
C LEU A 49 -7.70 6.63 5.29
N ALA A 50 -8.81 6.39 6.00
CA ALA A 50 -9.21 7.22 7.14
C ALA A 50 -8.25 7.10 8.34
N THR A 51 -7.67 5.92 8.57
CA THR A 51 -6.79 5.69 9.72
C THR A 51 -5.32 5.98 9.40
N TYR A 52 -4.81 5.50 8.27
CA TYR A 52 -3.36 5.43 8.02
C TYR A 52 -2.85 6.62 7.21
N VAL A 53 -3.70 7.25 6.37
CA VAL A 53 -3.26 8.41 5.58
C VAL A 53 -3.32 9.68 6.42
N ASN A 54 -2.31 9.84 7.26
CA ASN A 54 -2.10 11.00 8.11
C ASN A 54 -0.60 11.38 8.14
N GLN A 55 -0.31 12.60 8.59
CA GLN A 55 1.06 13.12 8.57
C GLN A 55 2.02 12.33 9.46
N GLN A 56 1.56 11.80 10.59
CA GLN A 56 2.40 11.06 11.53
C GLN A 56 2.89 9.75 10.91
N PHE A 57 1.98 8.98 10.31
CA PHE A 57 2.35 7.71 9.66
C PHE A 57 3.16 7.94 8.39
N LYS A 58 2.83 8.97 7.61
CA LYS A 58 3.65 9.40 6.46
C LYS A 58 5.11 9.69 6.88
N ASN A 59 5.29 10.53 7.91
CA ASN A 59 6.63 10.85 8.42
C ASN A 59 7.39 9.60 8.90
N TYR A 60 6.68 8.65 9.51
CA TYR A 60 7.28 7.36 9.89
C TYR A 60 7.76 6.59 8.66
N ILE A 61 6.91 6.39 7.65
CA ILE A 61 7.28 5.69 6.40
C ILE A 61 8.46 6.37 5.71
N ASP A 62 8.47 7.70 5.61
CA ASP A 62 9.58 8.45 5.02
C ASP A 62 10.90 8.22 5.77
N ARG A 63 10.87 8.22 7.11
CA ARG A 63 12.06 7.91 7.93
C ARG A 63 12.55 6.48 7.73
N MET A 64 11.62 5.52 7.66
CA MET A 64 11.95 4.11 7.43
C MET A 64 12.62 3.91 6.06
N LEU A 65 12.07 4.50 5.00
CA LEU A 65 12.66 4.44 3.66
C LEU A 65 14.02 5.13 3.60
N ASN A 66 14.17 6.31 4.22
CA ASN A 66 15.42 7.06 4.25
C ASN A 66 16.56 6.31 4.95
N LYS A 67 16.27 5.56 6.02
CA LYS A 67 17.28 4.70 6.67
C LYS A 67 17.58 3.40 5.91
N GLY A 68 16.81 3.10 4.85
CA GLY A 68 17.00 1.92 4.01
C GLY A 68 16.11 0.72 4.33
N ALA A 69 15.12 0.85 5.21
CA ALA A 69 14.13 -0.22 5.42
C ALA A 69 13.30 -0.44 4.16
N LYS A 70 12.74 -1.65 4.05
CA LYS A 70 11.78 -1.99 3.01
C LYS A 70 10.37 -1.72 3.50
N VAL A 71 9.51 -1.24 2.60
CA VAL A 71 8.08 -1.05 2.87
C VAL A 71 7.31 -1.85 1.84
N MET A 72 6.40 -2.71 2.30
CA MET A 72 5.56 -3.55 1.46
C MET A 72 4.10 -3.29 1.74
N GLY A 73 3.30 -3.12 0.68
CA GLY A 73 1.86 -2.94 0.76
C GLY A 73 1.13 -4.07 0.05
N PHE A 74 0.03 -4.56 0.64
CA PHE A 74 -0.82 -5.58 0.05
C PHE A 74 -2.25 -5.08 -0.10
N SER A 75 -2.87 -5.24 -1.28
CA SER A 75 -4.25 -4.80 -1.53
C SER A 75 -4.44 -3.32 -1.13
N ALA A 76 -5.34 -2.98 -0.20
CA ALA A 76 -5.47 -1.64 0.38
C ALA A 76 -4.11 -1.01 0.79
N GLY A 77 -3.21 -1.80 1.39
CA GLY A 77 -1.87 -1.38 1.79
C GLY A 77 -0.97 -0.98 0.62
N ALA A 78 -1.16 -1.57 -0.56
CA ALA A 78 -0.43 -1.18 -1.78
C ALA A 78 -0.94 0.15 -2.32
N LEU A 79 -2.26 0.32 -2.35
CA LEU A 79 -2.92 1.53 -2.83
C LEU A 79 -2.44 2.79 -2.09
N LEU A 80 -2.47 2.76 -0.75
CA LEU A 80 -2.16 3.92 0.08
C LEU A 80 -0.72 4.41 0.02
N LEU A 81 0.21 3.64 -0.55
CA LEU A 81 1.61 4.08 -0.73
C LEU A 81 1.72 5.19 -1.79
N GLY A 82 0.81 5.26 -2.77
CA GLY A 82 0.82 6.31 -3.78
C GLY A 82 0.53 7.71 -3.22
N GLU A 83 0.87 8.76 -3.96
CA GLU A 83 0.46 10.14 -3.65
C GLU A 83 -1.04 10.30 -3.84
N LYS A 84 -1.56 9.69 -4.90
CA LYS A 84 -2.98 9.53 -5.15
C LYS A 84 -3.35 8.06 -5.11
N VAL A 85 -4.59 7.81 -4.71
CA VAL A 85 -5.15 6.46 -4.56
C VAL A 85 -6.38 6.36 -5.45
N TYR A 86 -6.35 5.39 -6.36
CA TYR A 86 -7.53 4.97 -7.10
C TYR A 86 -8.25 3.91 -6.27
N VAL A 87 -9.51 4.16 -5.93
CA VAL A 87 -10.39 3.17 -5.30
C VAL A 87 -11.44 2.78 -6.32
N SER A 88 -11.39 1.51 -6.73
CA SER A 88 -12.37 0.93 -7.63
C SER A 88 -13.77 0.98 -7.01
N PRO A 89 -14.84 1.13 -7.81
CA PRO A 89 -16.21 0.85 -7.39
C PRO A 89 -16.38 -0.49 -6.65
N ASN A 90 -15.54 -1.49 -6.94
CA ASN A 90 -15.58 -2.80 -6.29
C ASN A 90 -15.02 -2.78 -4.85
N ASP A 91 -14.38 -1.69 -4.43
CA ASP A 91 -13.62 -1.57 -3.18
C ASP A 91 -14.13 -0.45 -2.25
N ASN A 92 -15.36 0.01 -2.45
CA ASN A 92 -15.98 1.01 -1.58
C ASN A 92 -17.50 0.87 -1.52
N SER A 93 -18.10 1.34 -0.43
CA SER A 93 -19.54 1.16 -0.18
C SER A 93 -20.46 1.91 -1.15
N ASP A 94 -19.94 2.93 -1.83
CA ASP A 94 -20.73 3.80 -2.70
C ASP A 94 -20.74 3.31 -4.15
N TYR A 95 -19.96 2.28 -4.47
CA TYR A 95 -19.80 1.74 -5.82
C TYR A 95 -19.42 2.82 -6.85
N GLN A 96 -18.61 3.80 -6.43
CA GLN A 96 -18.14 4.89 -7.29
C GLN A 96 -16.63 4.85 -7.46
N ILE A 97 -16.14 5.38 -8.59
CA ILE A 97 -14.72 5.68 -8.76
C ILE A 97 -14.35 6.80 -7.80
N LYS A 98 -13.33 6.58 -6.96
CA LYS A 98 -12.82 7.60 -6.05
C LYS A 98 -11.32 7.78 -6.28
N ILE A 99 -10.89 9.04 -6.40
CA ILE A 99 -9.48 9.43 -6.35
C ILE A 99 -9.24 10.15 -5.02
N LYS A 100 -8.36 9.60 -4.19
CA LYS A 100 -8.05 10.10 -2.84
C LYS A 100 -6.56 10.42 -2.71
N ASN A 101 -6.17 11.10 -1.64
CA ASN A 101 -4.76 11.25 -1.28
C ASN A 101 -4.27 9.98 -0.58
N GLY A 102 -3.01 9.61 -0.81
CA GLY A 102 -2.30 8.57 -0.08
C GLY A 102 -1.09 9.12 0.68
N LEU A 103 -0.12 8.25 0.97
CA LEU A 103 1.09 8.59 1.72
C LEU A 103 2.13 9.33 0.87
N GLY A 104 2.16 9.10 -0.45
CA GLY A 104 3.08 9.79 -1.36
C GLY A 104 4.49 9.23 -1.39
N VAL A 105 4.63 7.90 -1.28
CA VAL A 105 5.89 7.18 -1.52
C VAL A 105 6.27 7.19 -3.01
N PHE A 106 5.27 7.18 -3.90
CA PHE A 106 5.44 7.35 -5.34
C PHE A 106 4.30 8.21 -5.90
N SER A 107 4.52 8.87 -7.04
CA SER A 107 3.54 9.80 -7.64
C SER A 107 3.36 9.62 -9.14
N GLN A 108 4.17 8.79 -9.77
CA GLN A 108 4.25 8.64 -11.23
C GLN A 108 3.10 7.81 -11.79
N PHE A 109 2.34 7.12 -10.94
CA PHE A 109 1.21 6.28 -11.32
C PHE A 109 0.26 6.06 -10.14
N LEU A 110 -0.93 5.52 -10.43
CA LEU A 110 -1.85 4.90 -9.45
C LEU A 110 -1.91 3.40 -9.71
N ILE A 111 -2.50 2.63 -8.79
CA ILE A 111 -2.62 1.17 -8.89
C ILE A 111 -4.10 0.79 -8.92
N SER A 112 -4.48 -0.17 -9.77
CA SER A 112 -5.75 -0.90 -9.69
C SER A 112 -5.44 -2.32 -9.18
N VAL A 113 -5.69 -2.55 -7.90
CA VAL A 113 -5.45 -3.85 -7.24
C VAL A 113 -6.56 -4.85 -7.59
N HIS A 114 -6.25 -6.15 -7.48
CA HIS A 114 -7.20 -7.23 -7.79
C HIS A 114 -7.78 -7.11 -9.21
N TYR A 115 -7.00 -6.58 -10.15
CA TYR A 115 -7.49 -6.13 -11.45
C TYR A 115 -8.24 -7.21 -12.23
N ASP A 116 -7.71 -8.43 -12.21
CA ASP A 116 -8.29 -9.63 -12.82
C ASP A 116 -9.53 -10.12 -12.06
N SER A 117 -9.40 -10.34 -10.76
CA SER A 117 -10.49 -10.85 -9.91
C SER A 117 -11.69 -9.92 -9.83
N TRP A 118 -11.49 -8.61 -9.92
CA TRP A 118 -12.54 -7.62 -9.96
C TRP A 118 -13.00 -7.25 -11.37
N ASN A 119 -12.35 -7.78 -12.40
CA ASN A 119 -12.57 -7.41 -13.80
C ASN A 119 -12.60 -5.87 -13.97
N ASP A 120 -11.60 -5.20 -13.39
CA ASP A 120 -11.66 -3.76 -13.11
C ASP A 120 -11.35 -2.89 -14.34
N LYS A 121 -11.18 -3.50 -15.52
CA LYS A 121 -10.80 -2.83 -16.76
C LYS A 121 -11.65 -1.62 -17.07
N ALA A 122 -12.98 -1.76 -17.09
CA ALA A 122 -13.87 -0.67 -17.46
C ALA A 122 -13.84 0.48 -16.45
N ASN A 123 -13.71 0.18 -15.15
CA ASN A 123 -13.62 1.19 -14.11
C ASN A 123 -12.28 1.92 -14.15
N LYS A 124 -11.18 1.18 -14.34
CA LYS A 124 -9.84 1.72 -14.53
C LYS A 124 -9.82 2.67 -15.73
N ASP A 125 -10.30 2.24 -16.89
CA ASP A 125 -10.27 3.04 -18.12
C ASP A 125 -11.04 4.35 -17.94
N ARG A 126 -12.19 4.33 -17.26
CA ARG A 126 -12.94 5.55 -16.89
C ARG A 126 -12.20 6.40 -15.86
N ALA A 127 -11.47 5.80 -14.93
CA ALA A 127 -10.70 6.52 -13.92
C ALA A 127 -9.45 7.19 -14.51
N GLU A 128 -8.85 6.63 -15.56
CA GLU A 128 -7.73 7.24 -16.30
C GLU A 128 -8.12 8.58 -16.95
N GLU A 129 -9.39 8.78 -17.29
CA GLU A 129 -9.90 10.08 -17.77
C GLU A 129 -9.90 11.16 -16.66
N LEU A 130 -9.78 10.77 -15.39
CA LEU A 130 -9.84 11.66 -14.21
C LEU A 130 -8.47 12.03 -13.65
N VAL A 131 -7.39 11.45 -14.17
CA VAL A 131 -6.03 11.61 -13.64
C VAL A 131 -5.03 11.87 -14.76
N ASN A 132 -3.90 12.51 -14.41
CA ASN A 132 -2.86 12.88 -15.38
C ASN A 132 -1.68 11.88 -15.41
N VAL A 133 -1.81 10.75 -14.72
CA VAL A 133 -0.79 9.71 -14.60
C VAL A 133 -1.46 8.34 -14.83
N PRO A 134 -0.73 7.33 -15.33
CA PRO A 134 -1.32 6.04 -15.65
C PRO A 134 -1.83 5.32 -14.40
N ILE A 135 -2.85 4.47 -14.57
CA ILE A 135 -3.29 3.52 -13.54
C ILE A 135 -2.75 2.14 -13.94
N ILE A 136 -1.83 1.60 -13.15
CA ILE A 136 -1.20 0.31 -13.43
C ILE A 136 -2.09 -0.83 -12.90
N PRO A 137 -2.53 -1.76 -13.77
CA PRO A 137 -3.18 -2.99 -13.34
C PRO A 137 -2.24 -3.84 -12.47
N LEU A 138 -2.73 -4.28 -11.32
CA LEU A 138 -2.07 -5.23 -10.44
C LEU A 138 -3.02 -6.40 -10.19
N ASN A 139 -2.75 -7.52 -10.86
CA ASN A 139 -3.50 -8.76 -10.75
C ASN A 139 -3.30 -9.41 -9.38
N ASP A 140 -4.17 -10.36 -9.04
CA ASP A 140 -3.90 -11.26 -7.94
C ASP A 140 -2.56 -11.99 -8.12
N HIS A 141 -1.81 -12.15 -7.02
CA HIS A 141 -0.50 -12.78 -6.99
C HIS A 141 0.64 -12.05 -7.74
N SER A 142 0.39 -10.85 -8.25
CA SER A 142 1.41 -10.00 -8.88
C SER A 142 2.00 -8.98 -7.90
N CYS A 143 3.16 -8.38 -8.23
CA CYS A 143 3.74 -7.28 -7.46
C CYS A 143 4.52 -6.28 -8.34
N LEU A 144 4.62 -5.04 -7.84
CA LEU A 144 5.52 -4.02 -8.38
C LEU A 144 6.66 -3.80 -7.38
N VAL A 145 7.90 -3.80 -7.87
CA VAL A 145 9.09 -3.46 -7.09
C VAL A 145 9.57 -2.09 -7.52
N LEU A 146 9.69 -1.16 -6.56
CA LEU A 146 10.06 0.23 -6.82
C LEU A 146 11.46 0.55 -6.27
N ASP A 147 12.16 1.46 -6.94
CA ASP A 147 13.36 2.09 -6.40
C ASP A 147 13.01 3.20 -5.37
N LYS A 148 14.04 3.84 -4.81
CA LYS A 148 13.87 4.92 -3.82
C LYS A 148 13.24 6.20 -4.39
N LEU A 149 13.18 6.35 -5.72
CA LEU A 149 12.59 7.50 -6.40
C LEU A 149 11.12 7.22 -6.80
N GLY A 150 10.62 6.01 -6.50
CA GLY A 150 9.27 5.58 -6.86
C GLY A 150 9.16 5.01 -8.28
N ASN A 151 10.28 4.78 -8.98
CA ASN A 151 10.24 4.18 -10.32
C ASN A 151 10.06 2.67 -10.22
N ILE A 152 9.24 2.10 -11.10
CA ILE A 152 9.08 0.66 -11.22
C ILE A 152 10.37 0.06 -11.79
N THR A 153 11.00 -0.83 -11.03
CA THR A 153 12.21 -1.57 -11.41
C THR A 153 11.91 -2.99 -11.87
N GLU A 154 10.83 -3.57 -11.35
CA GLU A 154 10.39 -4.92 -11.69
C GLU A 154 8.87 -5.00 -11.57
N LYS A 155 8.26 -5.76 -12.48
CA LYS A 155 6.86 -6.18 -12.42
C LYS A 155 6.85 -7.70 -12.46
N ILE A 156 6.30 -8.31 -11.43
CA ILE A 156 6.14 -9.76 -11.31
C ILE A 156 4.66 -10.03 -11.53
N ASP A 157 4.35 -10.80 -12.58
CA ASP A 157 2.99 -11.20 -12.96
C ASP A 157 2.64 -12.60 -12.46
#